data_AF-A0A177T6V6-F1
#
_entry.id   AF-A0A177T6V6-F1
#
_cell.length_a   1.000
_cell.length_b   1.000
_cell.length_c   1.000
_cell.angle_alpha   90.00
_cell.angle_beta   90.00
_cell.angle_gamma   90.00
#
_symmetry.space_group_name_H-M   'P 1'
#
loop_
_entity.id
_entity.type
_entity.pdbx_description
1 polymer ?
#
loop_
_entity_poly.entity_id
_entity_poly.type
_entity_poly.pdbx_seq_one_letter_code
_entity_poly.pdbx_strand_id
1 'polypeptide(L)'
;MATATKAEDLAMASSFARLLLALNPAPKVAQSASATIAAADRNPRDAIVLPSYDHMEDKFVICAASHAIIPAGGAGAVTDAPSGAKYLPEFKGLVCRISKISEVGRLASGLRSFV
;
A
#
# COMPACT_ATOMS: atom_id res chain seq x y z
N MET A 1 -2.10 9.98 -6.77
CA MET A 1 -2.00 11.38 -7.21
C MET A 1 -3.32 11.88 -7.82
N ALA A 2 -3.68 11.52 -9.06
CA ALA A 2 -4.84 12.11 -9.74
C ALA A 2 -6.20 11.89 -9.06
N THR A 3 -6.38 10.81 -8.30
CA THR A 3 -7.58 10.56 -7.49
C THR A 3 -7.62 11.44 -6.25
N ALA A 4 -6.50 11.52 -5.52
CA ALA A 4 -6.35 12.39 -4.34
C ALA A 4 -6.52 13.88 -4.69
N THR A 5 -5.99 14.34 -5.83
CA THR A 5 -6.21 15.72 -6.29
C THR A 5 -7.67 16.02 -6.61
N LYS A 6 -8.43 15.03 -7.09
CA LYS A 6 -9.88 15.18 -7.34
C LYS A 6 -10.69 15.19 -6.04
N ALA A 7 -10.19 14.52 -5.01
CA ALA A 7 -10.79 14.47 -3.68
C ALA A 7 -10.42 15.68 -2.81
N GLU A 8 -9.71 16.68 -3.37
CA GLU A 8 -9.19 17.85 -2.64
C GLU A 8 -8.18 17.50 -1.54
N ASP A 9 -7.57 16.31 -1.60
CA ASP A 9 -6.53 15.84 -0.67
C ASP A 9 -5.14 16.22 -1.18
N LEU A 10 -4.78 17.49 -1.00
CA LEU A 10 -3.57 18.07 -1.58
C LEU A 10 -2.30 17.65 -0.86
N ALA A 11 -2.32 17.50 0.48
CA ALA A 11 -1.12 17.09 1.21
C ALA A 11 -0.75 15.65 0.84
N MET A 12 -1.73 14.75 0.81
CA MET A 12 -1.56 13.38 0.33
C MET A 12 -1.19 13.30 -1.16
N ALA A 13 -1.82 14.12 -2.02
CA ALA A 13 -1.45 14.15 -3.44
C ALA A 13 0.01 14.58 -3.65
N SER A 14 0.52 15.49 -2.82
CA SER A 14 1.89 16.01 -2.90
C SER A 14 2.93 14.94 -2.57
N SER A 15 2.70 14.11 -1.55
CA SER A 15 3.62 13.02 -1.18
C SER A 15 3.74 12.01 -2.33
N PHE A 16 2.62 11.64 -2.94
CA PHE A 16 2.60 10.80 -4.14
C PHE A 16 3.30 11.44 -5.33
N ALA A 17 3.13 12.75 -5.54
CA ALA A 17 3.77 13.47 -6.63
C ALA A 17 5.30 13.51 -6.46
N ARG A 18 5.80 13.71 -5.23
CA ARG A 18 7.24 13.69 -4.91
C ARG A 18 7.85 12.31 -5.16
N LEU A 19 7.19 11.24 -4.72
CA LEU A 19 7.60 9.86 -5.01
C LEU A 19 7.58 9.56 -6.51
N LEU A 20 6.55 10.03 -7.21
CA LEU A 20 6.44 9.84 -8.66
C LEU A 20 7.58 10.53 -9.42
N LEU A 21 7.97 11.74 -9.01
CA LEU A 21 9.12 12.44 -9.60
C LEU A 21 10.45 11.71 -9.34
N ALA A 22 10.60 11.08 -8.17
CA ALA A 22 11.78 10.28 -7.84
C ALA A 22 11.97 9.05 -8.76
N LEU A 23 10.88 8.57 -9.40
CA LEU A 23 10.92 7.45 -10.34
C LEU A 23 11.27 7.86 -11.80
N ASN A 24 11.64 9.13 -12.05
CA ASN A 24 11.95 9.66 -13.39
C ASN A 24 10.90 9.35 -14.46
N PRO A 25 9.67 9.89 -14.32
CA PRO A 25 8.57 9.64 -15.24
C PRO A 25 8.73 10.42 -16.56
N ALA A 26 7.88 10.11 -17.54
CA ALA A 26 7.80 10.88 -18.79
C ALA A 26 7.52 12.38 -18.53
N PRO A 27 8.03 13.30 -19.38
CA PRO A 27 8.02 14.74 -19.11
C PRO A 27 6.62 15.33 -18.92
N LYS A 28 5.60 14.82 -19.63
CA LYS A 28 4.20 15.23 -19.46
C LYS A 28 3.67 14.92 -18.06
N VAL A 29 4.03 13.75 -17.52
CA VAL A 29 3.62 13.33 -16.17
C VAL A 29 4.41 14.10 -15.12
N ALA A 30 5.70 14.33 -15.35
CA ALA A 30 6.53 15.15 -14.48
C ALA A 30 5.97 16.57 -14.30
N GLN A 31 5.55 17.21 -15.40
CA GLN A 31 4.91 18.54 -15.34
C GLN A 31 3.63 18.53 -14.49
N SER A 32 2.78 17.51 -14.63
CA SER A 32 1.57 17.39 -13.82
C SER A 32 1.86 17.17 -12.33
N ALA A 33 2.90 16.40 -12.00
CA ALA A 33 3.32 16.15 -10.64
C ALA A 33 3.90 17.42 -9.99
N SER A 34 4.76 18.15 -10.69
CA SER A 34 5.30 19.43 -10.22
C SER A 34 4.21 20.48 -10.01
N ALA A 35 3.20 20.53 -10.89
CA ALA A 35 2.04 21.41 -10.72
C ALA A 35 1.22 21.05 -9.47
N THR A 36 1.05 19.75 -9.20
CA THR A 36 0.35 19.26 -8.01
C THR A 36 1.10 19.63 -6.73
N ILE A 37 2.43 19.52 -6.73
CA ILE A 37 3.28 19.93 -5.60
C ILE A 37 3.15 21.43 -5.36
N ALA A 38 3.24 22.26 -6.40
CA ALA A 38 3.09 23.71 -6.27
C ALA A 38 1.70 24.13 -5.78
N ALA A 39 0.65 23.37 -6.11
CA ALA A 39 -0.69 23.60 -5.58
C ALA A 39 -0.78 23.24 -4.08
N ALA A 40 -0.18 22.12 -3.69
CA ALA A 40 -0.14 21.69 -2.29
C ALA A 40 0.71 22.61 -1.41
N ASP A 41 1.82 23.14 -1.92
CA ASP A 41 2.68 24.09 -1.18
C ASP A 41 1.94 25.40 -0.85
N ARG A 42 0.93 25.78 -1.65
CA ARG A 42 0.08 26.95 -1.37
C ARG A 42 -1.01 26.66 -0.34
N ASN A 43 -1.55 25.45 -0.32
CA ASN A 43 -2.63 25.07 0.59
C ASN A 43 -2.56 23.56 0.90
N PRO A 44 -1.73 23.15 1.88
CA PRO A 44 -1.60 21.75 2.26
C PRO A 44 -2.78 21.36 3.15
N ARG A 45 -3.89 21.01 2.52
CA ARG A 45 -5.09 20.51 3.21
C ARG A 45 -5.52 19.18 2.62
N ASP A 46 -5.95 18.31 3.52
CA ASP A 46 -6.68 17.09 3.16
C ASP A 46 -8.13 17.27 3.60
N ALA A 47 -9.07 17.04 2.68
CA ALA A 47 -10.50 17.15 2.92
C ALA A 47 -11.07 15.86 3.52
N ILE A 48 -10.46 14.71 3.20
CA ILE A 48 -10.92 13.39 3.63
C ILE A 48 -9.94 12.80 4.64
N VAL A 49 -10.46 12.45 5.82
CA VAL A 49 -9.70 11.71 6.82
C VAL A 49 -9.74 10.23 6.50
N LEU A 50 -8.59 9.65 6.16
CA LEU A 50 -8.43 8.20 6.00
C LEU A 50 -8.00 7.56 7.33
N PRO A 51 -8.84 6.75 7.98
CA PRO A 51 -8.58 6.27 9.35
C PRO A 51 -7.40 5.29 9.44
N SER A 52 -7.02 4.64 8.34
CA SER A 52 -6.03 3.56 8.33
C SER A 52 -4.80 3.87 7.49
N TYR A 53 -4.78 5.03 6.83
CA TYR A 53 -3.71 5.41 5.91
C TYR A 53 -3.09 6.72 6.36
N ASP A 54 -1.81 6.66 6.72
CA ASP A 54 -0.97 7.82 6.93
C ASP A 54 0.11 7.82 5.83
N HIS A 55 0.24 8.95 5.13
CA HIS A 55 1.24 9.13 4.10
C HIS A 55 2.66 9.38 4.66
N MET A 56 2.76 9.65 5.96
CA MET A 56 4.04 9.80 6.68
C MET A 56 4.57 8.45 7.20
N GLU A 57 3.72 7.45 7.37
CA GLU A 57 4.11 6.12 7.81
C GLU A 57 4.67 5.31 6.62
N ASP A 58 5.95 5.01 6.66
CA ASP A 58 6.66 4.27 5.60
C ASP A 58 6.46 2.75 5.70
N LYS A 59 6.06 2.23 6.87
CA LYS A 59 6.04 0.80 7.19
C LYS A 59 4.63 0.29 7.44
N PHE A 60 4.01 -0.19 6.38
CA PHE A 60 2.75 -0.91 6.47
C PHE A 60 2.73 -2.13 5.56
N VAL A 61 1.82 -3.06 5.86
CA VAL A 61 1.54 -4.21 4.98
C VAL A 61 0.06 -4.25 4.68
N ILE A 62 -0.30 -4.57 3.44
CA ILE A 62 -1.69 -4.67 3.02
C ILE A 62 -2.16 -6.11 3.22
N CYS A 63 -3.31 -6.27 3.88
CA CYS A 63 -4.00 -7.55 3.98
C CYS A 63 -4.49 -7.99 2.59
N ALA A 64 -4.03 -9.14 2.11
CA ALA A 64 -4.39 -9.66 0.79
C ALA A 64 -5.87 -10.10 0.66
N ALA A 65 -6.62 -10.15 1.77
CA ALA A 65 -8.05 -10.44 1.76
C ALA A 65 -8.92 -9.17 1.85
N SER A 66 -8.80 -8.40 2.93
CA SER A 66 -9.65 -7.25 3.18
C SER A 66 -9.17 -5.96 2.51
N HIS A 67 -7.95 -5.95 1.95
CA HIS A 67 -7.25 -4.74 1.50
C HIS A 67 -7.08 -3.68 2.61
N ALA A 68 -7.28 -4.07 3.86
CA ALA A 68 -7.00 -3.23 5.01
C ALA A 68 -5.49 -3.09 5.23
N ILE A 69 -5.08 -1.94 5.72
CA ILE A 69 -3.70 -1.65 6.06
C ILE A 69 -3.41 -2.23 7.45
N ILE A 70 -2.36 -3.04 7.54
CA ILE A 70 -1.82 -3.58 8.78
C ILE A 70 -0.62 -2.70 9.17
N PRO A 71 -0.71 -1.96 10.28
CA PRO A 71 0.34 -1.03 10.70
C PRO A 71 1.61 -1.75 11.20
N ALA A 72 2.66 -0.98 11.48
CA ALA A 72 3.91 -1.46 12.08
C ALA A 72 4.56 -2.65 11.32
N GLY A 73 4.61 -2.58 9.99
CA GLY A 73 5.24 -3.62 9.16
C GLY A 73 4.55 -5.00 9.19
N GLY A 74 3.28 -5.04 9.60
CA GLY A 74 2.51 -6.28 9.68
C GLY A 74 2.67 -7.02 11.01
N ALA A 75 2.89 -6.30 12.11
CA ALA A 75 2.84 -6.88 13.45
C ALA A 75 1.47 -7.56 13.68
N GLY A 76 1.48 -8.83 14.11
CA GLY A 76 0.26 -9.62 14.29
C GLY A 76 -0.38 -10.16 13.01
N ALA A 77 0.23 -9.92 11.83
CA ALA A 77 -0.25 -10.49 10.58
C ALA A 77 0.09 -11.98 10.47
N VAL A 78 -0.81 -12.72 9.86
CA VAL A 78 -0.61 -14.13 9.50
C VAL A 78 -0.11 -14.19 8.07
N THR A 79 0.95 -14.95 7.83
CA THR A 79 1.57 -15.05 6.50
C THR A 79 1.21 -16.38 5.86
N ASP A 80 0.86 -16.36 4.58
CA ASP A 80 0.75 -17.55 3.75
C ASP A 80 2.13 -18.00 3.29
N ALA A 81 2.51 -19.24 3.60
CA ALA A 81 3.87 -19.72 3.38
C ALA A 81 4.34 -19.75 1.91
N PRO A 82 3.55 -20.22 0.93
CA PRO A 82 4.00 -20.25 -0.46
C PRO A 82 3.96 -18.89 -1.16
N SER A 83 2.97 -18.03 -0.89
CA SER A 83 2.88 -16.72 -1.57
C SER A 83 3.60 -15.58 -0.82
N GLY A 84 3.91 -15.76 0.46
CA GLY A 84 4.41 -14.69 1.33
C GLY A 84 3.38 -13.60 1.64
N ALA A 85 2.13 -13.77 1.20
CA ALA A 85 1.07 -12.81 1.40
C ALA A 85 0.71 -12.70 2.88
N LYS A 86 0.56 -11.47 3.37
CA LYS A 86 0.14 -11.21 4.75
C LYS A 86 -1.36 -10.97 4.82
N TYR A 87 -1.95 -11.43 5.91
CA TYR A 87 -3.37 -11.37 6.20
C TYR A 87 -3.59 -10.94 7.64
N LEU A 88 -4.77 -10.37 7.91
CA LEU A 88 -5.25 -10.21 9.27
C LEU A 88 -5.46 -11.58 9.93
N PRO A 89 -5.33 -11.69 11.26
CA PRO A 89 -5.43 -12.97 11.99
C PRO A 89 -6.78 -13.68 11.81
N GLU A 90 -7.83 -12.93 11.49
CA GLU A 90 -9.17 -13.43 11.19
C GLU A 90 -9.22 -14.36 9.97
N PHE A 91 -8.26 -14.23 9.03
CA PHE A 91 -8.22 -15.06 7.82
C PHE A 91 -7.37 -16.33 7.99
N LYS A 92 -6.86 -16.60 9.21
CA LYS A 92 -6.09 -17.83 9.47
C LYS A 92 -6.96 -19.07 9.25
N GLY A 93 -6.43 -20.05 8.53
CA GLY A 93 -7.14 -21.28 8.19
C GLY A 93 -8.04 -21.20 6.95
N LEU A 94 -8.18 -20.01 6.34
CA LEU A 94 -8.88 -19.85 5.07
C LEU A 94 -7.94 -20.09 3.89
N VAL A 95 -8.51 -20.34 2.71
CA VAL A 95 -7.76 -20.45 1.46
C VAL A 95 -7.19 -19.07 1.07
N CYS A 96 -5.89 -19.03 0.78
CA CYS A 96 -5.17 -17.85 0.33
C CYS A 96 -5.81 -17.26 -0.94
N ARG A 97 -6.11 -15.96 -0.95
CA ARG A 97 -6.76 -15.30 -2.10
C ARG A 97 -5.82 -15.10 -3.29
N ILE A 98 -4.52 -15.06 -3.04
CA ILE A 98 -3.50 -14.90 -4.09
C ILE A 98 -3.26 -16.23 -4.79
N SER A 99 -2.77 -17.24 -4.06
CA SER A 99 -2.40 -18.53 -4.63
C SER A 99 -3.62 -19.41 -4.94
N LYS A 100 -4.73 -19.24 -4.20
CA LYS A 100 -5.97 -20.05 -4.28
C LYS A 100 -5.79 -21.55 -4.03
N ILE A 101 -4.62 -21.97 -3.54
CA ILE A 101 -4.27 -23.39 -3.34
C ILE A 101 -3.77 -23.68 -1.92
N SER A 102 -3.33 -22.67 -1.18
CA SER A 102 -2.73 -22.81 0.14
C SER A 102 -3.64 -22.27 1.24
N GLU A 103 -3.39 -22.73 2.46
CA GLU A 103 -4.10 -22.29 3.66
C GLU A 103 -3.29 -21.22 4.40
N VAL A 104 -3.92 -20.08 4.68
CA VAL A 104 -3.29 -18.93 5.33
C VAL A 104 -2.87 -19.29 6.75
N GLY A 105 -1.58 -19.11 7.07
CA GLY A 105 -1.03 -19.39 8.39
C GLY A 105 -0.75 -20.86 8.68
N ARG A 106 -0.87 -21.74 7.69
CA ARG A 106 -0.43 -23.14 7.82
C ARG A 106 1.09 -23.21 7.87
N LEU A 107 1.61 -24.03 8.79
CA LEU A 107 3.04 -24.32 8.86
C LEU A 107 3.48 -25.07 7.60
N ALA A 108 4.54 -24.58 6.96
CA ALA A 108 5.16 -25.23 5.81
C ALA A 108 6.66 -25.35 6.03
N SER A 109 7.28 -26.36 5.44
CA SER A 109 8.74 -26.58 5.52
C SER A 109 9.56 -25.68 4.60
N GLY A 110 8.94 -24.70 3.94
CA GLY A 110 9.57 -23.88 2.89
C GLY A 110 9.46 -24.49 1.48
N LEU A 111 9.65 -23.64 0.46
CA LEU A 111 9.63 -24.01 -0.95
C LEU A 111 10.88 -24.84 -1.31
N ARG A 112 10.69 -25.99 -1.94
CA ARG A 112 11.77 -26.84 -2.46
C ARG A 112 11.75 -26.81 -3.98
N SER A 113 12.71 -26.12 -4.58
CA SER A 113 12.82 -25.93 -6.04
C SER A 113 14.10 -26.51 -6.64
N PHE A 114 14.99 -27.07 -5.81
CA PHE A 114 16.25 -27.66 -6.27
C PHE A 114 16.06 -29.16 -6.51
N VAL A 115 16.52 -29.61 -7.67
CA VAL A 115 16.68 -31.02 -8.05
C VAL A 115 18.15 -31.37 -7.94
#